data_AF-A0A5N5NFS7-F1
#
_entry.id   AF-A0A5N5NFS7-F1
#
_cell.length_a   1.000
_cell.length_b   1.000
_cell.length_c   1.000
_cell.angle_alpha   90.00
_cell.angle_beta   90.00
_cell.angle_gamma   90.00
#
_symmetry.space_group_name_H-M   'P 1'
#
loop_
_entity.id
_entity.type
_entity.pdbx_description
1 polymer ?
#
loop_
_entity_poly.entity_id
_entity_poly.type
_entity_poly.pdbx_seq_one_letter_code
_entity_poly.pdbx_strand_id
1 'polypeptide(L)'
;METANLDGETNLKQRKVVPGFSILNTPFEPLNFNSTVVCEKPNNNLNNFNGFLEKDKKKTGFDIESLLLRGCTVRNTAHASGIVVYAGHESKSMLNNDRPRYKCSKLERKMNKDVLLCVLLLFCMCLIGATGHIYWLETFPSIPIYFIPESDGSFIHPLRAGIYMFFTMIILLQVMIPISLYLSIELVKIGQVFFITQDLDLYDEEKDTRVQCRALNITEDLGQIQHVFSDKTGTLTENKMVFRRCTIMGTEFPHEDNATRLAILAGETDQDEEVIYQQNRQPSLFSLEEIQEGPAGGRVNSNTFARSRFHRPRVIARTPGILAFSSPLETEVLPDQTLLQLVKDAECGRKNAHYLEFFLALAICNTVVVSTKAAQRQRAKRRHNSSHSSSLECMEGLLSRVASLGKLIRGKRSTFPEPVPMDLIESPAHDVPSHNECRTSWGRARTGGNLSVIEDVCYEAQSPDEAALVHAAKAYGFTLKERTPDHVIVQLPQGTLLKFDVLDVLAFDSTRRRMSIIVRHPETNEIVMYTKGADSGIMERLQNSFEDKSHLKSESRNIAYKTQQDLDMYARDGLRTLCFTRKVVSEQAYRNWLVMRQEAMSAIERKEELLMDTATYMENNLTLLGGHRN
;
A
#
# COMPACT_ATOMS: atom_id res chain seq x y z
N MET A 1 -4.13 -10.97 10.44
CA MET A 1 -4.50 -9.70 11.11
C MET A 1 -4.32 -8.57 10.11
N GLU A 2 -5.15 -7.56 10.18
CA GLU A 2 -5.06 -6.35 9.33
C GLU A 2 -4.39 -5.23 10.14
N THR A 3 -3.39 -4.59 9.52
CA THR A 3 -2.53 -3.56 10.15
C THR A 3 -2.77 -2.16 9.63
N ALA A 4 -3.78 -1.94 8.78
CA ALA A 4 -4.05 -0.66 8.11
C ALA A 4 -4.06 0.57 9.05
N ASN A 5 -4.43 0.40 10.32
CA ASN A 5 -4.42 1.47 11.32
C ASN A 5 -3.01 1.87 11.82
N LEU A 6 -1.99 1.03 11.63
CA LEU A 6 -0.63 1.21 12.15
C LEU A 6 0.37 1.59 11.05
N ASP A 7 0.36 0.87 9.94
CA ASP A 7 1.31 1.02 8.84
C ASP A 7 0.65 1.45 7.52
N GLY A 8 -0.68 1.55 7.48
CA GLY A 8 -1.41 1.86 6.25
C GLY A 8 -1.51 0.68 5.28
N GLU A 9 -0.94 -0.48 5.62
CA GLU A 9 -1.02 -1.67 4.79
C GLU A 9 -2.39 -2.35 4.98
N THR A 10 -3.11 -2.55 3.88
CA THR A 10 -4.43 -3.19 3.88
C THR A 10 -4.35 -4.72 3.83
N ASN A 11 -3.16 -5.26 3.56
CA ASN A 11 -2.93 -6.69 3.40
C ASN A 11 -3.03 -7.44 4.75
N LEU A 12 -3.57 -8.65 4.72
CA LEU A 12 -3.60 -9.49 5.91
C LEU A 12 -2.22 -10.09 6.18
N LYS A 13 -1.70 -9.82 7.38
CA LYS A 13 -0.48 -10.46 7.91
C LYS A 13 -0.86 -11.72 8.66
N GLN A 14 -0.29 -12.86 8.27
CA GLN A 14 -0.45 -14.12 9.01
C GLN A 14 0.35 -14.05 10.32
N ARG A 15 -0.23 -14.57 11.40
CA ARG A 15 0.42 -14.68 12.72
C ARG A 15 0.40 -16.12 13.17
N LYS A 16 1.46 -16.57 13.84
CA LYS A 16 1.67 -17.95 14.26
C LYS A 16 1.71 -18.06 15.78
N VAL A 17 1.12 -19.13 16.29
CA VAL A 17 1.25 -19.51 17.70
C VAL A 17 2.70 -19.92 17.98
N VAL A 18 3.18 -19.67 19.20
CA VAL A 18 4.53 -20.04 19.62
C VAL A 18 4.77 -21.55 19.40
N PRO A 19 5.87 -21.94 18.75
CA PRO A 19 6.19 -23.34 18.50
C PRO A 19 6.17 -24.17 19.79
N GLY A 20 5.51 -25.33 19.74
CA GLY A 20 5.34 -26.24 20.88
C GLY A 20 3.96 -26.18 21.55
N PHE A 21 3.19 -25.11 21.35
CA PHE A 21 1.77 -25.04 21.78
C PHE A 21 0.79 -25.29 20.62
N SER A 22 1.23 -25.17 19.37
CA SER A 22 0.41 -25.41 18.17
C SER A 22 -0.08 -26.85 18.00
N ILE A 23 0.56 -27.82 18.66
CA ILE A 23 0.30 -29.25 18.46
C ILE A 23 -1.01 -29.69 19.13
N LEU A 24 -1.49 -28.95 20.13
CA LEU A 24 -2.76 -29.26 20.75
C LEU A 24 -3.84 -28.38 20.14
N ASN A 25 -4.70 -28.96 19.29
CA ASN A 25 -6.03 -28.43 18.95
C ASN A 25 -6.97 -28.34 20.18
N THR A 26 -6.42 -28.24 21.38
CA THR A 26 -7.15 -28.04 22.63
C THR A 26 -7.29 -26.54 22.87
N PRO A 27 -8.45 -26.08 23.35
CA PRO A 27 -8.61 -24.70 23.79
C PRO A 27 -7.53 -24.37 24.83
N PHE A 28 -6.91 -23.20 24.70
CA PHE A 28 -5.91 -22.73 25.66
C PHE A 28 -6.58 -22.50 27.02
N GLU A 29 -6.23 -23.31 28.01
CA GLU A 29 -6.67 -23.16 29.40
C GLU A 29 -5.62 -22.37 30.19
N PRO A 30 -5.90 -21.12 30.60
CA PRO A 30 -4.92 -20.27 31.29
C PRO A 30 -4.41 -20.87 32.61
N LEU A 31 -5.24 -21.67 33.29
CA LEU A 31 -4.92 -22.29 34.58
C LEU A 31 -3.79 -23.33 34.49
N ASN A 32 -3.59 -23.94 33.32
CA ASN A 32 -2.57 -24.97 33.10
C ASN A 32 -1.26 -24.40 32.55
N PHE A 33 -1.18 -23.08 32.35
CA PHE A 33 0.00 -22.43 31.79
C PHE A 33 1.08 -22.25 32.87
N ASN A 34 2.15 -23.05 32.77
CA ASN A 34 3.24 -23.10 33.75
C ASN A 34 4.59 -22.59 33.23
N SER A 35 4.57 -21.77 32.17
CA SER A 35 5.78 -21.35 31.44
C SER A 35 6.10 -19.88 31.65
N THR A 36 7.38 -19.52 31.68
CA THR A 36 7.83 -18.13 31.87
C THR A 36 8.06 -17.46 30.51
N VAL A 37 7.41 -16.32 30.26
CA VAL A 37 7.61 -15.52 29.05
C VAL A 37 8.68 -14.47 29.33
N VAL A 38 9.78 -14.50 28.57
CA VAL A 38 10.85 -13.49 28.62
C VAL A 38 10.92 -12.80 27.27
N CYS A 39 10.82 -11.47 27.27
CA CYS A 39 10.88 -10.66 26.05
C CYS A 39 11.82 -9.46 26.23
N GLU A 40 12.16 -8.82 25.11
CA GLU A 40 12.88 -7.55 25.11
C GLU A 40 12.14 -6.43 25.87
N LYS A 41 12.82 -5.30 26.11
CA LYS A 41 12.17 -4.09 26.64
C LYS A 41 11.32 -3.41 25.55
N PRO A 42 10.25 -2.66 25.92
CA PRO A 42 9.44 -1.92 24.97
C PRO A 42 10.29 -1.02 24.05
N ASN A 43 10.06 -1.11 22.74
CA ASN A 43 10.73 -0.30 21.72
C ASN A 43 9.70 0.21 20.68
N ASN A 44 10.10 1.21 19.90
CA ASN A 44 9.27 1.86 18.89
C ASN A 44 9.28 1.14 17.52
N ASN A 45 10.13 0.12 17.35
CA ASN A 45 10.20 -0.65 16.12
C ASN A 45 9.01 -1.61 16.01
N LEU A 46 8.07 -1.30 15.10
CA LEU A 46 6.85 -2.11 14.88
C LEU A 46 7.14 -3.51 14.32
N ASN A 47 8.25 -3.67 13.61
CA ASN A 47 8.56 -4.88 12.84
C ASN A 47 9.48 -5.86 13.57
N ASN A 48 10.11 -5.44 14.67
CA ASN A 48 10.99 -6.29 15.45
C ASN A 48 10.29 -6.71 16.74
N PHE A 49 10.39 -7.95 17.18
CA PHE A 49 10.00 -8.35 18.53
C PHE A 49 10.63 -9.67 18.92
N ASN A 50 11.53 -9.64 19.91
CA ASN A 50 12.26 -10.83 20.33
C ASN A 50 11.89 -11.28 21.75
N GLY A 51 11.77 -12.59 21.91
CA GLY A 51 11.61 -13.23 23.21
C GLY A 51 11.69 -14.75 23.11
N PHE A 52 11.73 -15.40 24.27
CA PHE A 52 11.63 -16.84 24.38
C PHE A 52 10.66 -17.22 25.51
N LEU A 53 10.06 -18.39 25.33
CA LEU A 53 9.29 -19.06 26.35
C LEU A 53 10.16 -20.13 27.02
N GLU A 54 10.23 -20.12 28.34
CA GLU A 54 10.97 -21.07 29.14
C GLU A 54 10.01 -22.05 29.83
N LYS A 55 10.15 -23.33 29.50
CA LYS A 55 9.42 -24.44 30.13
C LYS A 55 10.38 -25.58 30.41
N ASP A 56 10.49 -26.04 31.66
CA ASP A 56 11.33 -27.18 32.06
C ASP A 56 12.79 -27.06 31.55
N LYS A 57 13.39 -25.86 31.64
CA LYS A 57 14.73 -25.49 31.11
C LYS A 57 14.88 -25.56 29.58
N LYS A 58 13.83 -25.89 28.83
CA LYS A 58 13.81 -25.76 27.37
C LYS A 58 13.38 -24.35 27.01
N LYS A 59 14.20 -23.67 26.21
CA LYS A 59 13.89 -22.36 25.64
C LYS A 59 13.29 -22.54 24.25
N THR A 60 12.17 -21.87 24.01
CA THR A 60 11.49 -21.83 22.71
C THR A 60 11.36 -20.38 22.30
N GLY A 61 12.16 -19.99 21.31
CA GLY A 61 12.13 -18.64 20.74
C GLY A 61 10.81 -18.31 20.05
N PHE A 62 10.38 -17.06 20.17
CA PHE A 62 9.30 -16.48 19.38
C PHE A 62 9.73 -15.13 18.80
N ASP A 63 8.96 -14.66 17.83
CA ASP A 63 9.25 -13.46 17.04
C ASP A 63 8.00 -12.57 16.89
N ILE A 64 8.11 -11.49 16.12
CA ILE A 64 7.02 -10.62 15.72
C ILE A 64 5.84 -11.38 15.09
N GLU A 65 6.09 -12.53 14.47
CA GLU A 65 5.05 -13.43 13.94
C GLU A 65 4.09 -13.95 15.01
N SER A 66 4.49 -13.94 16.28
CA SER A 66 3.65 -14.33 17.42
C SER A 66 3.05 -13.15 18.19
N LEU A 67 3.38 -11.91 17.82
CA LEU A 67 2.88 -10.71 18.49
C LEU A 67 1.67 -10.11 17.76
N LEU A 68 0.59 -9.89 18.52
CA LEU A 68 -0.55 -9.08 18.11
C LEU A 68 -0.37 -7.65 18.62
N LEU A 69 -0.31 -6.68 17.72
CA LEU A 69 -0.14 -5.27 18.07
C LEU A 69 -1.48 -4.62 18.43
N ARG A 70 -1.43 -3.64 19.34
CA ARG A 70 -2.58 -2.77 19.65
C ARG A 70 -2.98 -2.00 18.40
N GLY A 71 -4.28 -2.00 18.06
CA GLY A 71 -4.83 -1.30 16.88
C GLY A 71 -5.00 -2.20 15.65
N CYS A 72 -4.49 -3.43 15.68
CA CYS A 72 -4.76 -4.42 14.65
C CYS A 72 -6.16 -5.03 14.78
N THR A 73 -6.76 -5.35 13.64
CA THR A 73 -8.00 -6.11 13.56
C THR A 73 -7.70 -7.58 13.25
N VAL A 74 -8.15 -8.47 14.12
CA VAL A 74 -8.04 -9.92 13.88
C VAL A 74 -9.10 -10.33 12.87
N ARG A 75 -8.68 -10.99 11.77
CA ARG A 75 -9.54 -11.43 10.66
C ARG A 75 -9.28 -12.91 10.34
N ASN A 76 -10.23 -13.55 9.68
CA ASN A 76 -10.17 -14.95 9.23
C ASN A 76 -9.85 -15.97 10.33
N THR A 77 -10.20 -15.66 11.58
CA THR A 77 -10.02 -16.52 12.76
C THR A 77 -11.21 -16.33 13.70
N ALA A 78 -11.76 -17.43 14.22
CA ALA A 78 -12.97 -17.39 15.07
C ALA A 78 -12.67 -16.85 16.48
N HIS A 79 -11.57 -17.29 17.07
CA HIS A 79 -11.09 -16.85 18.38
C HIS A 79 -9.56 -16.83 18.38
N ALA A 80 -8.97 -15.96 19.19
CA ALA A 80 -7.53 -15.92 19.44
C ALA A 80 -7.32 -15.70 20.94
N SER A 81 -6.47 -16.53 21.54
CA SER A 81 -6.12 -16.47 22.96
C SER A 81 -4.63 -16.13 23.08
N GLY A 82 -4.27 -15.22 23.98
CA GLY A 82 -2.89 -14.78 24.13
C GLY A 82 -2.64 -14.10 25.46
N ILE A 83 -1.36 -13.81 25.74
CA ILE A 83 -0.90 -13.17 26.97
C ILE A 83 -0.52 -11.72 26.65
N VAL A 84 -0.95 -10.77 27.49
CA VAL A 84 -0.59 -9.36 27.33
C VAL A 84 0.84 -9.14 27.81
N VAL A 85 1.73 -8.73 26.91
CA VAL A 85 3.15 -8.46 27.20
C VAL A 85 3.40 -6.97 27.49
N TYR A 86 2.79 -6.07 26.71
CA TYR A 86 2.93 -4.62 26.87
C TYR A 86 1.55 -3.97 27.08
N ALA A 87 1.47 -3.02 28.01
CA ALA A 87 0.22 -2.34 28.35
C ALA A 87 0.36 -0.80 28.27
N GLY A 88 -0.73 -0.12 27.91
CA GLY A 88 -0.78 1.35 27.91
C GLY A 88 0.25 2.00 26.98
N HIS A 89 1.09 2.88 27.55
CA HIS A 89 2.13 3.63 26.84
C HIS A 89 3.33 2.80 26.41
N GLU A 90 3.48 1.58 26.95
CA GLU A 90 4.55 0.66 26.56
C GLU A 90 4.23 -0.09 25.27
N SER A 91 2.97 -0.03 24.80
CA SER A 91 2.60 -0.65 23.52
C SER A 91 3.29 0.06 22.36
N LYS A 92 3.82 -0.72 21.40
CA LYS A 92 4.56 -0.20 20.25
C LYS A 92 3.79 0.86 19.44
N SER A 93 2.48 0.68 19.32
CA SER A 93 1.58 1.66 18.67
C SER A 93 1.56 3.01 19.39
N MET A 94 1.60 3.03 20.73
CA MET A 94 1.61 4.27 21.50
C MET A 94 2.99 4.92 21.55
N LEU A 95 4.06 4.13 21.48
CA LEU A 95 5.43 4.65 21.34
C LEU A 95 5.66 5.34 19.99
N ASN A 96 4.92 4.96 18.94
CA ASN A 96 4.97 5.61 17.61
C ASN A 96 3.96 6.74 17.43
N ASN A 97 3.04 6.94 18.37
CA ASN A 97 2.06 8.00 18.28
C ASN A 97 2.64 9.31 18.84
N ASP A 98 3.53 9.94 18.05
CA ASP A 98 4.04 11.27 18.36
C ASP A 98 2.89 12.29 18.33
N ARG A 99 2.87 13.19 19.33
CA ARG A 99 1.84 14.24 19.38
C ARG A 99 1.92 15.10 18.11
N PRO A 100 0.79 15.41 17.45
CA PRO A 100 0.78 16.27 16.28
C PRO A 100 1.51 17.57 16.57
N ARG A 101 2.57 17.86 15.82
CA ARG A 101 3.30 19.12 15.95
C ARG A 101 2.45 20.25 15.38
N TYR A 102 2.33 21.34 16.12
CA TYR A 102 1.68 22.55 15.63
C TYR A 102 2.46 23.10 14.42
N LYS A 103 1.76 23.30 13.30
CA LYS A 103 2.33 23.83 12.06
C LYS A 103 2.04 25.33 11.99
N CYS A 104 3.03 26.16 11.68
CA CYS A 104 2.86 27.60 11.46
C CYS A 104 3.30 27.92 10.03
N SER A 105 2.51 28.73 9.31
CA SER A 105 2.90 29.17 7.96
C SER A 105 4.10 30.13 7.99
N LYS A 106 4.85 30.17 6.90
CA LYS A 106 5.87 31.21 6.66
C LYS A 106 5.27 32.62 6.66
N LEU A 107 4.05 32.79 6.14
CA LEU A 107 3.36 34.07 6.10
C LEU A 107 3.04 34.57 7.51
N GLU A 108 2.56 33.67 8.38
CA GLU A 108 2.28 33.98 9.80
C GLU A 108 3.54 34.43 10.54
N ARG A 109 4.68 33.75 10.32
CA ARG A 109 5.97 34.15 10.90
C ARG A 109 6.43 35.52 10.40
N LYS A 110 6.21 35.84 9.12
CA LYS A 110 6.54 37.14 8.55
C LYS A 110 5.66 38.24 9.13
N MET A 111 4.34 37.99 9.21
CA MET A 111 3.39 38.92 9.83
C MET A 111 3.78 39.24 11.28
N ASN A 112 4.17 38.24 12.08
CA ASN A 112 4.63 38.50 13.44
C ASN A 112 5.89 39.38 13.51
N LYS A 113 6.80 39.27 12.53
CA LYS A 113 7.96 40.19 12.43
C LYS A 113 7.53 41.61 12.04
N ASP A 114 6.60 41.72 11.10
CA ASP A 114 6.08 43.02 10.66
C ASP A 114 5.30 43.73 11.79
N VAL A 115 4.50 42.98 12.57
CA VAL A 115 3.82 43.50 13.76
C VAL A 115 4.81 43.96 14.83
N LEU A 116 5.88 43.21 15.07
CA LEU A 116 6.94 43.63 16.00
C LEU A 116 7.61 44.93 15.53
N LEU A 117 7.84 45.09 14.22
CA LEU A 117 8.36 46.33 13.64
C LEU A 117 7.38 47.50 13.81
N CYS A 118 6.08 47.28 13.63
CA CYS A 118 5.04 48.29 13.89
C CYS A 118 5.01 48.72 15.36
N VAL A 119 5.14 47.78 16.31
CA VAL A 119 5.21 48.09 17.75
C VAL A 119 6.44 48.94 18.07
N LEU A 120 7.60 48.60 17.48
CA LEU A 120 8.83 49.37 17.66
C LEU A 120 8.70 50.79 17.09
N LEU A 121 8.13 50.94 15.89
CA LEU A 121 7.88 52.24 15.27
C LEU A 121 6.90 53.08 16.11
N LEU A 122 5.81 52.47 16.58
CA LEU A 122 4.84 53.10 17.48
C LEU A 122 5.53 53.64 18.74
N PHE A 123 6.38 52.83 19.38
CA PHE A 123 7.13 53.25 20.55
C PHE A 123 8.05 54.44 20.25
N CYS A 124 8.77 54.42 19.13
CA CYS A 124 9.62 55.54 18.70
C CYS A 124 8.81 56.83 18.47
N MET A 125 7.64 56.75 17.80
CA MET A 125 6.78 57.92 17.61
C MET A 125 6.23 58.46 18.92
N CYS A 126 5.86 57.59 19.86
CA CYS A 126 5.39 58.00 21.18
C CYS A 126 6.51 58.71 21.97
N LEU A 127 7.75 58.21 21.88
CA LEU A 127 8.91 58.88 22.48
C LEU A 127 9.15 60.27 21.88
N ILE A 128 9.10 60.40 20.55
CA ILE A 128 9.26 61.70 19.87
C ILE A 128 8.13 62.66 20.26
N GLY A 129 6.89 62.18 20.38
CA GLY A 129 5.76 62.99 20.84
C GLY A 129 5.93 63.45 22.30
N ALA A 130 6.43 62.58 23.18
CA ALA A 130 6.70 62.90 24.57
C ALA A 130 7.83 63.92 24.73
N THR A 131 8.96 63.72 24.03
CA THR A 131 10.09 64.66 24.07
C THR A 131 9.75 65.98 23.41
N GLY A 132 9.02 65.97 22.30
CA GLY A 132 8.50 67.17 21.64
C GLY A 132 7.58 67.98 22.55
N HIS A 133 6.72 67.31 23.32
CA HIS A 133 5.86 67.98 24.30
C HIS A 133 6.65 68.59 25.47
N ILE A 134 7.66 67.88 25.99
CA ILE A 134 8.54 68.40 27.05
C ILE A 134 9.26 69.66 26.54
N TYR A 135 9.89 69.59 25.37
CA TYR A 135 10.61 70.72 24.78
C TYR A 135 9.69 71.91 24.49
N TRP A 136 8.47 71.64 24.01
CA TRP A 136 7.47 72.67 23.77
C TRP A 136 7.05 73.38 25.07
N LEU A 137 6.85 72.64 26.16
CA LEU A 137 6.55 73.22 27.47
C LEU A 137 7.72 74.04 28.04
N GLU A 138 8.96 73.60 27.84
CA GLU A 138 10.17 74.32 28.29
C GLU A 138 10.46 75.60 27.49
N THR A 139 9.90 75.73 26.29
CA THR A 139 10.09 76.93 25.45
C THR A 139 9.33 78.15 26.00
N PHE A 140 8.30 77.97 26.84
CA PHE A 140 7.52 79.08 27.37
C PHE A 140 8.16 79.69 28.64
N PRO A 141 8.47 81.00 28.65
CA PRO A 141 9.08 81.66 29.80
C PRO A 141 8.09 81.92 30.96
N SER A 142 6.79 81.77 30.74
CA SER A 142 5.73 81.90 31.75
C SER A 142 4.56 80.99 31.41
N ILE A 143 3.81 80.55 32.42
CA ILE A 143 2.72 79.58 32.28
C ILE A 143 1.65 80.19 31.35
N PRO A 144 1.35 79.57 30.20
CA PRO A 144 0.35 80.11 29.28
C PRO A 144 -1.04 80.16 29.91
N ILE A 145 -1.78 81.25 29.65
CA ILE A 145 -3.09 81.56 30.27
C ILE A 145 -4.16 80.47 30.00
N TYR A 146 -3.97 79.63 28.99
CA TYR A 146 -4.88 78.54 28.62
C TYR A 146 -4.62 77.20 29.33
N PHE A 147 -3.60 77.08 30.19
CA PHE A 147 -3.41 75.89 31.02
C PHE A 147 -4.29 75.93 32.27
N ILE A 148 -5.16 74.93 32.41
CA ILE A 148 -6.06 74.80 33.57
C ILE A 148 -5.30 74.12 34.71
N PRO A 149 -5.15 74.75 35.89
CA PRO A 149 -4.52 74.12 37.04
C PRO A 149 -5.36 72.95 37.56
N GLU A 150 -4.71 71.94 38.13
CA GLU A 150 -5.36 70.76 38.71
C GLU A 150 -6.15 71.16 39.98
N SER A 151 -7.00 70.27 40.52
CA SER A 151 -7.89 70.56 41.67
C SER A 151 -7.19 71.12 42.91
N ASP A 152 -5.89 70.88 43.02
CA ASP A 152 -5.03 71.25 44.14
C ASP A 152 -4.28 72.57 43.90
N GLY A 153 -4.54 73.27 42.79
CA GLY A 153 -3.90 74.55 42.42
C GLY A 153 -2.45 74.41 41.93
N SER A 154 -1.90 73.20 41.86
CA SER A 154 -0.56 72.92 41.34
C SER A 154 -0.54 72.71 39.82
N PHE A 155 0.53 73.17 39.18
CA PHE A 155 0.80 72.90 37.76
C PHE A 155 1.58 71.60 37.60
N ILE A 156 1.26 70.83 36.55
CA ILE A 156 1.91 69.55 36.26
C ILE A 156 3.36 69.83 35.80
N HIS A 157 4.33 69.20 36.47
CA HIS A 157 5.74 69.31 36.10
C HIS A 157 5.97 68.85 34.64
N PRO A 158 6.80 69.53 33.81
CA PRO A 158 6.96 69.22 32.39
C PRO A 158 7.29 67.74 32.10
N LEU A 159 8.11 67.10 32.94
CA LEU A 159 8.44 65.69 32.85
C LEU A 159 7.20 64.77 33.05
N ARG A 160 6.35 65.08 34.04
CA ARG A 160 5.13 64.32 34.32
C ARG A 160 4.10 64.52 33.20
N ALA A 161 4.02 65.73 32.66
CA ALA A 161 3.19 66.02 31.50
C ALA A 161 3.68 65.28 30.24
N GLY A 162 4.99 65.16 30.03
CA GLY A 162 5.59 64.34 28.98
C GLY A 162 5.24 62.85 29.10
N ILE A 163 5.22 62.30 30.32
CA ILE A 163 4.78 60.91 30.59
C ILE A 163 3.30 60.72 30.26
N TYR A 164 2.42 61.65 30.64
CA TYR A 164 1.01 61.57 30.26
C TYR A 164 0.82 61.67 28.75
N MET A 165 1.60 62.52 28.09
CA MET A 165 1.58 62.63 26.62
C MET A 165 2.12 61.36 25.94
N PHE A 166 3.12 60.68 26.50
CA PHE A 166 3.58 59.38 26.02
C PHE A 166 2.43 58.36 25.97
N PHE A 167 1.69 58.18 27.08
CA PHE A 167 0.54 57.26 27.13
C PHE A 167 -0.63 57.72 26.26
N THR A 168 -0.86 59.02 26.17
CA THR A 168 -1.90 59.59 25.29
C THR A 168 -1.58 59.33 23.82
N MET A 169 -0.31 59.44 23.43
CA MET A 169 0.16 59.14 22.08
C MET A 169 0.05 57.65 21.75
N ILE A 170 0.24 56.75 22.72
CA ILE A 170 -0.02 55.31 22.52
C ILE A 170 -1.49 55.06 22.15
N ILE A 171 -2.43 55.66 22.90
CA ILE A 171 -3.86 55.49 22.64
C ILE A 171 -4.24 56.10 21.29
N LEU A 172 -3.71 57.29 20.96
CA LEU A 172 -4.00 57.98 19.71
C LEU A 172 -3.46 57.19 18.50
N LEU A 173 -2.24 56.66 18.60
CA LEU A 173 -1.56 55.94 17.52
C LEU A 173 -1.82 54.43 17.53
N GLN A 174 -2.72 53.91 18.36
CA GLN A 174 -3.01 52.47 18.46
C GLN A 174 -3.48 51.83 17.13
N VAL A 175 -4.03 52.65 16.22
CA VAL A 175 -4.47 52.23 14.87
C VAL A 175 -3.30 51.70 14.02
N MET A 176 -2.05 52.02 14.39
CA MET A 176 -0.84 51.50 13.76
C MET A 176 -0.68 49.98 13.87
N ILE A 177 -1.30 49.33 14.86
CA ILE A 177 -1.33 47.88 14.98
C ILE A 177 -2.68 47.40 14.42
N PRO A 178 -2.71 46.84 13.19
CA PRO A 178 -3.96 46.46 12.56
C PRO A 178 -4.49 45.15 13.15
N ILE A 179 -5.27 45.24 14.23
CA ILE A 179 -5.90 44.06 14.88
C ILE A 179 -6.79 43.29 13.89
N SER A 180 -7.41 44.00 12.94
CA SER A 180 -8.25 43.41 11.88
C SER A 180 -7.47 42.57 10.88
N LEU A 181 -6.14 42.70 10.78
CA LEU A 181 -5.30 41.92 9.86
C LEU A 181 -5.38 40.42 10.16
N TYR A 182 -5.25 40.04 11.44
CA TYR A 182 -5.31 38.65 11.88
C TYR A 182 -6.68 38.04 11.56
N LEU A 183 -7.77 38.73 11.89
CA LEU A 183 -9.12 38.25 11.61
C LEU A 183 -9.38 38.10 10.11
N SER A 184 -8.92 39.06 9.30
CA SER A 184 -9.11 39.04 7.86
C SER A 184 -8.38 37.86 7.20
N ILE A 185 -7.15 37.56 7.65
CA ILE A 185 -6.37 36.43 7.15
C ILE A 185 -7.04 35.10 7.51
N GLU A 186 -7.53 34.93 8.74
CA GLU A 186 -8.25 33.72 9.14
C GLU A 186 -9.52 33.50 8.30
N LEU A 187 -10.28 34.55 8.01
CA LEU A 187 -11.43 34.46 7.11
C LEU A 187 -11.05 34.08 5.68
N VAL A 188 -9.95 34.62 5.16
CA VAL A 188 -9.43 34.25 3.83
C VAL A 188 -9.02 32.78 3.80
N LYS A 189 -8.33 32.27 4.84
CA LYS A 189 -7.93 30.87 4.94
C LYS A 189 -9.13 29.92 4.95
N ILE A 190 -10.17 30.25 5.72
CA ILE A 190 -11.42 29.47 5.73
C ILE A 190 -12.06 29.45 4.33
N GLY A 191 -12.09 30.60 3.65
CA GLY A 191 -12.58 30.68 2.27
C GLY A 191 -11.76 29.83 1.29
N GLN A 192 -10.43 29.84 1.40
CA GLN A 192 -9.54 29.00 0.59
C GLN A 192 -9.79 27.51 0.80
N VAL A 193 -9.93 27.06 2.06
CA VAL A 193 -10.25 25.66 2.38
C VAL A 193 -11.58 25.25 1.78
N PHE A 194 -12.59 26.12 1.85
CA PHE A 194 -13.90 25.86 1.26
C PHE A 194 -13.79 25.63 -0.25
N PHE A 195 -13.04 26.47 -0.97
CA PHE A 195 -12.84 26.29 -2.41
C PHE A 195 -12.08 25.02 -2.75
N ILE A 196 -11.01 24.67 -2.02
CA ILE A 196 -10.24 23.43 -2.25
C ILE A 196 -11.11 22.19 -2.04
N THR A 197 -11.99 22.21 -1.03
CA THR A 197 -12.83 21.04 -0.69
C THR A 197 -13.99 20.84 -1.67
N GLN A 198 -14.44 21.89 -2.36
CA GLN A 198 -15.53 21.84 -3.35
C GLN A 198 -15.03 21.65 -4.79
N ASP A 199 -13.71 21.53 -4.98
CA ASP A 199 -13.13 21.33 -6.30
C ASP A 199 -13.47 19.93 -6.85
N LEU A 200 -14.06 19.90 -8.05
CA LEU A 200 -14.45 18.66 -8.72
C LEU A 200 -13.26 17.96 -9.39
N ASP A 201 -12.21 18.71 -9.76
CA ASP A 201 -11.02 18.12 -10.39
C ASP A 201 -10.18 17.32 -9.38
N LEU A 202 -10.37 17.60 -8.08
CA LEU A 202 -9.72 16.91 -6.97
C LEU A 202 -10.58 15.77 -6.37
N TYR A 203 -11.65 15.37 -7.05
CA TYR A 203 -12.53 14.29 -6.60
C TYR A 203 -12.11 12.94 -7.19
N ASP A 204 -11.95 11.92 -6.33
CA ASP A 204 -11.65 10.55 -6.72
C ASP A 204 -12.96 9.77 -6.95
N GLU A 205 -13.27 9.46 -8.21
CA GLU A 205 -14.48 8.72 -8.60
C GLU A 205 -14.48 7.26 -8.13
N GLU A 206 -13.32 6.60 -8.09
CA GLU A 206 -13.23 5.19 -7.68
C GLU A 206 -13.52 5.01 -6.20
N LYS A 207 -13.01 5.94 -5.38
CA LYS A 207 -13.19 5.89 -3.91
C LYS A 207 -14.42 6.63 -3.43
N ASP A 208 -15.09 7.41 -4.29
CA ASP A 208 -16.15 8.34 -3.90
C ASP A 208 -15.69 9.26 -2.75
N THR A 209 -14.48 9.80 -2.89
CA THR A 209 -13.86 10.66 -1.86
C THR A 209 -13.42 12.00 -2.40
N ARG A 210 -13.73 13.06 -1.65
CA ARG A 210 -13.26 14.43 -1.90
C ARG A 210 -11.97 14.70 -1.12
N VAL A 211 -11.18 15.67 -1.56
CA VAL A 211 -10.03 16.16 -0.81
C VAL A 211 -10.48 16.69 0.56
N GLN A 212 -9.76 16.28 1.60
CA GLN A 212 -10.00 16.70 2.98
C GLN A 212 -8.82 17.54 3.49
N CYS A 213 -9.07 18.82 3.76
CA CYS A 213 -8.08 19.70 4.39
C CYS A 213 -8.08 19.51 5.92
N ARG A 214 -7.09 18.77 6.44
CA ARG A 214 -6.95 18.54 7.90
C ARG A 214 -6.32 19.71 8.66
N ALA A 215 -5.49 20.51 7.98
CA ALA A 215 -4.83 21.68 8.55
C ALA A 215 -5.31 22.92 7.80
N LEU A 216 -6.05 23.79 8.49
CA LEU A 216 -6.68 24.97 7.90
C LEU A 216 -5.73 26.18 7.82
N ASN A 217 -4.57 26.10 8.49
CA ASN A 217 -3.70 27.24 8.74
C ASN A 217 -2.50 27.36 7.79
N ILE A 218 -2.34 26.44 6.84
CA ILE A 218 -1.17 26.32 5.94
C ILE A 218 -1.56 26.26 4.45
N THR A 219 -2.76 26.72 4.07
CA THR A 219 -3.23 26.68 2.68
C THR A 219 -2.34 27.53 1.76
N GLU A 220 -1.80 28.63 2.27
CA GLU A 220 -0.91 29.53 1.53
C GLU A 220 0.49 28.95 1.28
N ASP A 221 0.93 27.99 2.10
CA ASP A 221 2.24 27.37 1.97
C ASP A 221 2.30 26.44 0.74
N LEU A 222 1.15 25.95 0.25
CA LEU A 222 1.05 25.12 -0.95
C LEU A 222 1.64 25.82 -2.19
N GLY A 223 1.49 27.15 -2.29
CA GLY A 223 2.06 27.95 -3.37
C GLY A 223 3.57 28.23 -3.23
N GLN A 224 4.20 27.78 -2.14
CA GLN A 224 5.61 28.04 -1.80
C GLN A 224 6.44 26.76 -1.70
N ILE A 225 5.88 25.62 -2.09
CA ILE A 225 6.57 24.32 -2.07
C ILE A 225 7.64 24.32 -3.17
N GLN A 226 8.89 24.05 -2.80
CA GLN A 226 10.02 23.93 -3.73
C GLN A 226 10.46 22.47 -3.93
N HIS A 227 10.24 21.64 -2.92
CA HIS A 227 10.62 20.23 -2.91
C HIS A 227 9.40 19.40 -2.58
N VAL A 228 9.09 18.44 -3.45
CA VAL A 228 8.06 17.42 -3.22
C VAL A 228 8.78 16.12 -2.96
N PHE A 229 8.66 15.61 -1.74
CA PHE A 229 9.12 14.27 -1.39
C PHE A 229 7.96 13.33 -1.63
N SER A 230 7.98 12.63 -2.76
CA SER A 230 6.98 11.63 -3.10
C SER A 230 7.48 10.25 -2.68
N ASP A 231 6.60 9.47 -2.06
CA ASP A 231 6.84 8.04 -1.93
C ASP A 231 6.64 7.37 -3.30
N LYS A 232 7.38 6.30 -3.58
CA LYS A 232 7.19 5.52 -4.81
C LYS A 232 5.91 4.70 -4.71
N THR A 233 5.77 3.95 -3.63
CA THR A 233 4.72 2.93 -3.50
C THR A 233 3.43 3.56 -3.00
N GLY A 234 2.32 3.33 -3.70
CA GLY A 234 1.01 3.87 -3.31
C GLY A 234 0.82 5.36 -3.58
N THR A 235 1.83 6.07 -4.10
CA THR A 235 1.72 7.46 -4.56
C THR A 235 2.07 7.60 -6.04
N LEU A 236 3.29 7.25 -6.46
CA LEU A 236 3.67 7.30 -7.89
C LEU A 236 3.17 6.10 -8.67
N THR A 237 3.13 4.93 -8.04
CA THR A 237 2.66 3.69 -8.66
C THR A 237 1.45 3.16 -7.92
N GLU A 238 0.42 2.76 -8.67
CA GLU A 238 -0.65 1.93 -8.12
C GLU A 238 -0.07 0.63 -7.54
N ASN A 239 -0.67 0.14 -6.45
CA ASN A 239 -0.21 -1.10 -5.81
C ASN A 239 -0.73 -2.35 -6.55
N LYS A 240 -0.62 -2.36 -7.88
CA LYS A 240 -1.04 -3.43 -8.77
C LYS A 240 0.18 -3.94 -9.54
N MET A 241 0.40 -5.25 -9.52
CA MET A 241 1.54 -5.90 -10.18
C MET A 241 1.01 -6.91 -11.20
N VAL A 242 1.64 -6.99 -12.37
CA VAL A 242 1.19 -7.86 -13.47
C VAL A 242 2.37 -8.62 -14.06
N PHE A 243 2.23 -9.93 -14.21
CA PHE A 243 3.26 -10.77 -14.79
C PHE A 243 3.45 -10.49 -16.29
N ARG A 244 4.63 -10.01 -16.69
CA ARG A 244 4.90 -9.56 -18.07
C ARG A 244 5.88 -10.43 -18.85
N ARG A 245 6.95 -10.91 -18.22
CA ARG A 245 8.00 -11.70 -18.91
C ARG A 245 8.60 -12.72 -17.97
N CYS A 246 9.02 -13.85 -18.52
CA CYS A 246 9.85 -14.80 -17.79
C CYS A 246 10.89 -15.46 -18.68
N THR A 247 12.00 -15.84 -18.07
CA THR A 247 13.07 -16.62 -18.68
C THR A 247 13.22 -17.92 -17.90
N ILE A 248 13.00 -19.07 -18.54
CA ILE A 248 13.06 -20.39 -17.89
C ILE A 248 14.19 -21.15 -18.55
N MET A 249 15.16 -21.61 -17.76
CA MET A 249 16.35 -22.32 -18.26
C MET A 249 17.07 -21.58 -19.42
N GLY A 250 17.10 -20.23 -19.39
CA GLY A 250 17.75 -19.40 -20.40
C GLY A 250 16.99 -19.25 -21.71
N THR A 251 15.68 -19.54 -21.71
CA THR A 251 14.76 -19.26 -22.81
C THR A 251 13.75 -18.22 -22.38
N GLU A 252 13.66 -17.11 -23.10
CA GLU A 252 12.73 -16.01 -22.85
C GLU A 252 11.31 -16.32 -23.39
N PHE A 253 10.30 -15.96 -22.60
CA PHE A 253 8.88 -16.04 -22.91
C PHE A 253 8.21 -14.67 -22.67
N PRO A 254 8.00 -13.88 -23.73
CA PRO A 254 7.37 -12.57 -23.61
C PRO A 254 5.84 -12.72 -23.53
N HIS A 255 5.20 -12.12 -22.52
CA HIS A 255 3.73 -12.10 -22.40
C HIS A 255 3.19 -10.75 -22.87
N GLU A 256 3.37 -10.45 -24.16
CA GLU A 256 3.06 -9.13 -24.74
C GLU A 256 1.56 -8.78 -24.63
N ASP A 257 0.65 -9.77 -24.68
CA ASP A 257 -0.79 -9.54 -24.52
C ASP A 257 -1.15 -8.92 -23.15
N ASN A 258 -0.40 -9.26 -22.09
CA ASN A 258 -0.58 -8.66 -20.76
C ASN A 258 -0.12 -7.20 -20.75
N ALA A 259 0.89 -6.86 -21.53
CA ALA A 259 1.40 -5.49 -21.67
C ALA A 259 0.40 -4.60 -22.42
N THR A 260 -0.06 -5.05 -23.58
CA THR A 260 -1.01 -4.31 -24.41
C THR A 260 -2.34 -4.09 -23.68
N ARG A 261 -2.79 -5.08 -22.89
CA ARG A 261 -4.01 -4.94 -22.08
C ARG A 261 -3.90 -3.82 -21.04
N LEU A 262 -2.73 -3.63 -20.43
CA LEU A 262 -2.50 -2.54 -19.47
C LEU A 262 -2.48 -1.17 -20.15
N ALA A 263 -1.81 -1.05 -21.29
CA ALA A 263 -1.73 0.22 -22.04
C ALA A 263 -3.11 0.70 -22.49
N ILE A 264 -3.93 -0.19 -23.08
CA ILE A 264 -5.28 0.12 -23.55
C ILE A 264 -6.18 0.61 -22.39
N LEU A 265 -6.00 0.08 -21.19
CA LEU A 265 -6.82 0.41 -20.02
C LEU A 265 -6.32 1.62 -19.23
N ALA A 266 -5.02 1.94 -19.32
CA ALA A 266 -4.45 3.21 -18.85
C ALA A 266 -4.93 4.42 -19.69
N GLY A 267 -5.68 4.18 -20.77
CA GLY A 267 -6.21 5.23 -21.64
C GLY A 267 -5.19 5.72 -22.68
N GLU A 268 -4.06 5.02 -22.83
CA GLU A 268 -3.07 5.30 -23.86
C GLU A 268 -3.63 4.85 -25.21
N THR A 269 -3.88 5.81 -26.11
CA THR A 269 -4.27 5.51 -27.49
C THR A 269 -3.07 5.01 -28.28
N ASP A 270 -3.31 4.11 -29.25
CA ASP A 270 -2.35 3.45 -30.17
C ASP A 270 -1.24 4.33 -30.83
N GLN A 271 -1.25 5.65 -30.65
CA GLN A 271 -0.25 6.58 -31.19
C GLN A 271 1.02 6.70 -30.32
N ASP A 272 0.95 6.41 -29.01
CA ASP A 272 2.10 6.56 -28.11
C ASP A 272 3.01 5.30 -28.06
N GLU A 273 2.52 4.14 -28.51
CA GLU A 273 3.31 2.91 -28.59
C GLU A 273 4.37 2.93 -29.71
N GLU A 274 4.08 3.50 -30.89
CA GLU A 274 5.05 3.51 -32.01
C GLU A 274 6.33 4.30 -31.66
N VAL A 275 6.22 5.35 -30.84
CA VAL A 275 7.35 6.21 -30.50
C VAL A 275 8.25 5.61 -29.40
N ILE A 276 7.67 4.88 -28.44
CA ILE A 276 8.42 4.34 -27.30
C ILE A 276 9.09 2.99 -27.63
N TYR A 277 8.45 2.13 -28.44
CA TYR A 277 8.99 0.80 -28.76
C TYR A 277 9.93 0.77 -29.97
N GLN A 278 9.81 1.69 -30.94
CA GLN A 278 10.70 1.69 -32.12
C GLN A 278 12.06 2.34 -31.87
N GLN A 279 12.21 3.24 -30.89
CA GLN A 279 13.48 3.95 -30.65
C GLN A 279 14.63 3.05 -30.14
N ASN A 280 14.34 1.89 -29.55
CA ASN A 280 15.35 1.02 -28.93
C ASN A 280 15.90 -0.10 -29.85
N ARG A 281 15.55 -0.14 -31.13
CA ARG A 281 16.19 -1.02 -32.13
C ARG A 281 17.05 -0.22 -33.10
N GLN A 282 18.25 0.18 -32.66
CA GLN A 282 19.35 0.41 -33.61
C GLN A 282 20.26 -0.82 -33.63
N PRO A 283 20.37 -1.55 -34.75
CA PRO A 283 21.39 -2.57 -34.91
C PRO A 283 22.75 -1.91 -35.18
N SER A 284 23.80 -2.52 -34.65
CA SER A 284 25.19 -2.17 -34.90
C SER A 284 25.54 -2.25 -36.39
N LEU A 285 26.00 -1.12 -36.94
CA LEU A 285 26.65 -0.94 -38.24
C LEU A 285 27.70 -2.03 -38.52
N PHE A 286 27.55 -2.81 -39.61
CA PHE A 286 28.66 -3.28 -40.48
C PHE A 286 28.17 -3.90 -41.80
N SER A 287 28.78 -3.43 -42.91
CA SER A 287 28.85 -3.95 -44.31
C SER A 287 27.57 -3.87 -45.19
N LEU A 288 27.37 -2.97 -46.18
CA LEU A 288 28.13 -2.48 -47.36
C LEU A 288 27.73 -3.22 -48.69
N GLU A 289 27.00 -2.48 -49.55
CA GLU A 289 26.97 -2.45 -51.05
C GLU A 289 26.48 -3.71 -51.82
N GLU A 290 25.76 -3.70 -52.96
CA GLU A 290 25.49 -2.71 -54.03
C GLU A 290 24.35 -3.20 -54.99
N ILE A 291 23.50 -2.27 -55.47
CA ILE A 291 23.07 -2.00 -56.89
C ILE A 291 22.17 -2.93 -57.77
N GLN A 292 21.08 -2.31 -58.28
CA GLN A 292 20.53 -2.21 -59.69
C GLN A 292 19.08 -2.65 -59.96
N GLU A 293 18.48 -1.87 -60.86
CA GLU A 293 17.09 -1.67 -61.33
C GLU A 293 16.38 -2.87 -62.03
N GLY A 294 15.04 -2.73 -62.20
CA GLY A 294 14.07 -3.71 -62.77
C GLY A 294 14.19 -4.00 -64.29
N PRO A 295 13.12 -4.41 -65.03
CA PRO A 295 11.68 -4.31 -64.74
C PRO A 295 10.77 -5.53 -65.15
N ALA A 296 9.47 -5.37 -64.85
CA ALA A 296 8.28 -5.88 -65.57
C ALA A 296 7.78 -7.34 -65.38
N GLY A 297 6.53 -7.43 -64.86
CA GLY A 297 5.50 -8.34 -65.37
C GLY A 297 5.02 -9.45 -64.44
N GLY A 298 3.83 -9.32 -63.83
CA GLY A 298 3.16 -10.43 -63.15
C GLY A 298 2.05 -10.04 -62.18
N ARG A 299 0.82 -10.04 -62.69
CA ARG A 299 -0.46 -9.68 -62.08
C ARG A 299 -0.91 -10.55 -60.87
N VAL A 300 -1.79 -9.96 -60.03
CA VAL A 300 -2.89 -10.55 -59.20
C VAL A 300 -2.45 -11.07 -57.81
N ASN A 301 -3.03 -10.73 -56.65
CA ASN A 301 -4.40 -10.37 -56.30
C ASN A 301 -4.45 -9.49 -55.03
N SER A 302 -5.22 -8.40 -55.08
CA SER A 302 -5.63 -7.60 -53.91
C SER A 302 -6.87 -8.23 -53.26
N ASN A 303 -6.74 -8.71 -52.02
CA ASN A 303 -7.88 -8.95 -51.15
C ASN A 303 -7.87 -7.97 -49.99
N THR A 304 -8.70 -6.95 -50.18
CA THR A 304 -9.26 -6.03 -49.20
C THR A 304 -9.87 -6.81 -48.03
N PHE A 305 -9.30 -6.71 -46.83
CA PHE A 305 -10.02 -7.07 -45.61
C PHE A 305 -10.65 -5.80 -45.02
N ALA A 306 -11.97 -5.88 -44.91
CA ALA A 306 -12.85 -4.80 -44.51
C ALA A 306 -12.59 -4.33 -43.07
N ARG A 307 -12.41 -3.02 -42.94
CA ARG A 307 -12.39 -2.27 -41.67
C ARG A 307 -13.80 -2.34 -41.06
N SER A 308 -14.02 -3.24 -40.10
CA SER A 308 -15.21 -3.17 -39.25
C SER A 308 -14.94 -2.20 -38.09
N ARG A 309 -15.72 -1.12 -38.05
CA ARG A 309 -15.79 -0.23 -36.89
C ARG A 309 -16.41 -1.02 -35.74
N PHE A 310 -15.59 -1.49 -34.79
CA PHE A 310 -16.11 -2.03 -33.55
C PHE A 310 -16.73 -0.89 -32.73
N HIS A 311 -18.06 -0.90 -32.65
CA HIS A 311 -18.82 -0.16 -31.67
C HIS A 311 -18.43 -0.62 -30.26
N ARG A 312 -18.12 0.35 -29.37
CA ARG A 312 -18.03 0.16 -27.93
C ARG A 312 -19.25 -0.62 -27.41
N PRO A 313 -19.11 -1.77 -26.74
CA PRO A 313 -20.15 -2.27 -25.87
C PRO A 313 -20.11 -1.46 -24.58
N ARG A 314 -21.13 -0.64 -24.37
CA ARG A 314 -21.38 0.06 -23.11
C ARG A 314 -21.81 -0.99 -22.08
N VAL A 315 -20.86 -1.53 -21.32
CA VAL A 315 -21.19 -2.38 -20.17
C VAL A 315 -21.76 -1.49 -19.07
N ILE A 316 -23.03 -1.74 -18.76
CA ILE A 316 -23.78 -1.05 -17.71
C ILE A 316 -23.22 -1.51 -16.37
N ALA A 317 -22.40 -0.68 -15.74
CA ALA A 317 -22.06 -0.82 -14.33
C ALA A 317 -23.33 -0.57 -13.50
N ARG A 318 -23.94 -1.66 -13.01
CA ARG A 318 -25.03 -1.61 -12.01
C ARG A 318 -24.67 -2.51 -10.84
N THR A 319 -23.93 -1.98 -9.87
CA THR A 319 -24.19 -2.09 -8.41
C THR A 319 -23.06 -1.36 -7.65
N PRO A 320 -23.35 -0.39 -6.77
CA PRO A 320 -22.35 0.18 -5.87
C PRO A 320 -22.19 -0.78 -4.70
N GLY A 321 -21.09 -1.52 -4.68
CA GLY A 321 -20.80 -2.51 -3.66
C GLY A 321 -19.34 -2.43 -3.26
N ILE A 322 -19.09 -1.75 -2.14
CA ILE A 322 -17.92 -1.82 -1.24
C ILE A 322 -16.99 -3.00 -1.56
N LEU A 323 -16.06 -2.80 -2.49
CA LEU A 323 -14.99 -3.74 -2.83
C LEU A 323 -13.72 -2.91 -2.93
N ALA A 324 -13.03 -2.79 -1.80
CA ALA A 324 -11.67 -2.28 -1.82
C ALA A 324 -10.79 -3.34 -2.50
N PHE A 325 -10.20 -2.99 -3.64
CA PHE A 325 -9.09 -3.71 -4.30
C PHE A 325 -9.35 -5.11 -4.86
N SER A 326 -10.33 -5.26 -5.75
CA SER A 326 -10.24 -6.38 -6.69
C SER A 326 -10.80 -5.96 -8.04
N SER A 327 -9.99 -5.30 -8.83
CA SER A 327 -10.27 -5.12 -10.26
C SER A 327 -10.05 -6.47 -10.97
N PRO A 328 -10.87 -6.87 -11.97
CA PRO A 328 -10.65 -8.09 -12.76
C PRO A 328 -9.28 -8.14 -13.45
N LEU A 329 -8.62 -6.99 -13.55
CA LEU A 329 -7.30 -6.77 -14.13
C LEU A 329 -6.19 -7.51 -13.40
N GLU A 330 -6.26 -7.58 -12.07
CA GLU A 330 -5.23 -8.14 -11.19
C GLU A 330 -5.23 -9.67 -11.19
N THR A 331 -6.37 -10.29 -11.49
CA THR A 331 -6.56 -11.72 -11.31
C THR A 331 -6.35 -12.55 -12.58
N GLU A 332 -6.37 -11.91 -13.75
CA GLU A 332 -6.31 -12.58 -15.05
C GLU A 332 -4.96 -12.33 -15.72
N VAL A 333 -4.09 -13.32 -15.67
CA VAL A 333 -2.84 -13.39 -16.45
C VAL A 333 -3.13 -14.18 -17.72
N LEU A 334 -2.86 -13.61 -18.90
CA LEU A 334 -2.93 -14.34 -20.16
C LEU A 334 -1.63 -15.15 -20.34
N PRO A 335 -1.71 -16.48 -20.47
CA PRO A 335 -0.52 -17.31 -20.65
C PRO A 335 0.00 -17.19 -22.09
N ASP A 336 1.33 -17.12 -22.23
CA ASP A 336 1.98 -17.31 -23.52
C ASP A 336 1.68 -18.70 -24.09
N GLN A 337 1.27 -18.77 -25.36
CA GLN A 337 0.82 -20.01 -25.99
C GLN A 337 1.96 -21.01 -26.19
N THR A 338 3.18 -20.54 -26.44
CA THR A 338 4.34 -21.43 -26.63
C THR A 338 4.74 -22.07 -25.32
N LEU A 339 4.81 -21.28 -24.24
CA LEU A 339 5.10 -21.79 -22.90
C LEU A 339 3.99 -22.73 -22.41
N LEU A 340 2.73 -22.41 -22.69
CA LEU A 340 1.59 -23.26 -22.33
C LEU A 340 1.65 -24.63 -23.01
N GLN A 341 2.08 -24.68 -24.28
CA GLN A 341 2.30 -25.95 -24.98
C GLN A 341 3.46 -26.74 -24.36
N LEU A 342 4.58 -26.09 -24.06
CA LEU A 342 5.73 -26.74 -23.41
C LEU A 342 5.40 -27.32 -22.03
N VAL A 343 4.56 -26.63 -21.24
CA VAL A 343 4.05 -27.11 -19.96
C VAL A 343 3.17 -28.35 -20.14
N LYS A 344 2.25 -28.34 -21.11
CA LYS A 344 1.41 -29.50 -21.44
C LYS A 344 2.22 -30.69 -21.96
N ASP A 345 3.26 -30.44 -22.74
CA ASP A 345 4.15 -31.48 -23.26
C ASP A 345 5.01 -32.09 -22.15
N ALA A 346 5.47 -31.27 -21.19
CA ALA A 346 6.20 -31.71 -20.00
C ALA A 346 5.37 -32.63 -19.09
N GLU A 347 4.05 -32.51 -19.13
CA GLU A 347 3.15 -33.43 -18.42
C GLU A 347 3.10 -34.81 -19.06
N CYS A 348 3.27 -34.88 -20.38
CA CYS A 348 3.15 -36.12 -21.15
C CYS A 348 4.49 -36.87 -21.27
N GLY A 349 5.62 -36.23 -20.95
CA GLY A 349 6.96 -36.81 -21.05
C GLY A 349 7.98 -36.31 -20.02
N ARG A 350 8.96 -37.15 -19.65
CA ARG A 350 10.00 -36.84 -18.65
C ARG A 350 11.01 -35.75 -19.07
N LYS A 351 11.09 -35.45 -20.38
CA LYS A 351 11.91 -34.38 -20.94
C LYS A 351 11.08 -33.10 -20.82
N ASN A 352 11.53 -32.10 -20.04
CA ASN A 352 10.86 -30.81 -19.72
C ASN A 352 10.32 -30.64 -18.29
N ALA A 353 10.68 -31.52 -17.34
CA ALA A 353 10.27 -31.39 -15.93
C ALA A 353 10.61 -30.02 -15.29
N HIS A 354 11.65 -29.33 -15.77
CA HIS A 354 12.07 -28.02 -15.26
C HIS A 354 11.00 -26.92 -15.36
N TYR A 355 10.13 -26.94 -16.37
CA TYR A 355 9.05 -25.97 -16.50
C TYR A 355 7.97 -26.19 -15.42
N LEU A 356 7.62 -27.44 -15.15
CA LEU A 356 6.69 -27.79 -14.07
C LEU A 356 7.27 -27.38 -12.70
N GLU A 357 8.57 -27.63 -12.49
CA GLU A 357 9.25 -27.23 -11.26
C GLU A 357 9.31 -25.71 -11.06
N PHE A 358 9.46 -24.94 -12.14
CA PHE A 358 9.42 -23.48 -12.09
C PHE A 358 8.05 -22.99 -11.61
N PHE A 359 6.96 -23.40 -12.26
CA PHE A 359 5.60 -22.98 -11.86
C PHE A 359 5.20 -23.50 -10.48
N LEU A 360 5.67 -24.69 -10.10
CA LEU A 360 5.52 -25.22 -8.75
C LEU A 360 6.25 -24.34 -7.73
N ALA A 361 7.47 -23.87 -8.04
CA ALA A 361 8.21 -22.95 -7.19
C ALA A 361 7.48 -21.60 -7.04
N LEU A 362 6.88 -21.06 -8.11
CA LEU A 362 6.04 -19.85 -8.05
C LEU A 362 4.83 -20.04 -7.11
N ALA A 363 4.15 -21.19 -7.21
CA ALA A 363 2.98 -21.51 -6.40
C ALA A 363 3.30 -21.76 -4.91
N ILE A 364 4.49 -22.28 -4.58
CA ILE A 364 4.87 -22.67 -3.21
C ILE A 364 5.70 -21.61 -2.48
N CYS A 365 6.63 -20.94 -3.16
CA CYS A 365 7.59 -20.00 -2.56
C CYS A 365 6.96 -18.61 -2.39
N ASN A 366 5.96 -18.49 -1.54
CA ASN A 366 5.27 -17.23 -1.22
C ASN A 366 4.67 -17.28 0.18
N THR A 367 3.99 -16.22 0.62
CA THR A 367 3.24 -16.19 1.89
C THR A 367 1.76 -15.88 1.68
N VAL A 368 1.23 -16.19 0.49
CA VAL A 368 -0.14 -15.87 0.08
C VAL A 368 -1.15 -16.68 0.88
N VAL A 369 -2.13 -15.99 1.45
CA VAL A 369 -3.26 -16.60 2.14
C VAL A 369 -4.37 -16.85 1.13
N VAL A 370 -4.92 -18.06 1.17
CA VAL A 370 -6.05 -18.44 0.33
C VAL A 370 -7.35 -18.22 1.08
N SER A 371 -8.23 -17.40 0.51
CA SER A 371 -9.57 -17.14 1.04
C SER A 371 -10.64 -17.63 0.06
N THR A 372 -11.68 -18.28 0.58
CA THR A 372 -12.87 -18.62 -0.21
C THR A 372 -13.85 -17.45 -0.15
N LYS A 373 -14.43 -17.05 -1.30
CA LYS A 373 -15.40 -15.93 -1.37
C LYS A 373 -16.59 -16.06 -0.37
N ALA A 374 -16.89 -17.27 0.10
CA ALA A 374 -17.91 -17.53 1.12
C ALA A 374 -17.53 -17.01 2.52
N ALA A 375 -16.24 -17.01 2.89
CA ALA A 375 -15.76 -16.58 4.20
C ALA A 375 -15.76 -15.03 4.36
N GLN A 376 -15.51 -14.28 3.28
CA GLN A 376 -15.58 -12.80 3.29
C GLN A 376 -16.99 -12.26 3.61
N ARG A 377 -18.05 -13.03 3.37
CA ARG A 377 -19.45 -12.63 3.66
C ARG A 377 -19.78 -12.63 5.16
N GLN A 378 -19.01 -13.30 6.02
CA GLN A 378 -19.25 -13.30 7.45
C GLN A 378 -18.64 -12.06 8.15
N ARG A 379 -19.00 -10.87 7.66
CA ARG A 379 -18.97 -9.67 8.50
C ARG A 379 -20.10 -9.86 9.53
N ALA A 380 -19.76 -10.32 10.73
CA ALA A 380 -20.70 -10.30 11.84
C ALA A 380 -21.19 -8.85 12.00
N LYS A 381 -22.44 -8.58 11.59
CA LYS A 381 -23.17 -7.36 11.92
C LYS A 381 -23.42 -7.39 13.44
N ARG A 382 -22.40 -7.09 14.23
CA ARG A 382 -22.60 -6.57 15.58
C ARG A 382 -22.68 -5.06 15.45
N ARG A 383 -23.92 -4.54 15.51
CA ARG A 383 -24.17 -3.13 15.80
C ARG A 383 -23.53 -2.82 17.15
N HIS A 384 -22.38 -2.16 17.15
CA HIS A 384 -21.94 -1.42 18.32
C HIS A 384 -22.56 -0.03 18.25
N ASN A 385 -23.56 0.20 19.10
CA ASN A 385 -23.89 1.55 19.55
C ASN A 385 -22.75 1.99 20.47
N SER A 386 -21.78 2.73 19.93
CA SER A 386 -20.90 3.56 20.74
C SER A 386 -21.20 5.01 20.40
N SER A 387 -21.98 5.65 21.26
CA SER A 387 -22.11 7.10 21.35
C SER A 387 -20.76 7.68 21.78
N HIS A 388 -19.94 8.09 20.82
CA HIS A 388 -18.88 9.06 21.05
C HIS A 388 -19.20 10.30 20.24
N SER A 389 -19.84 11.26 20.93
CA SER A 389 -20.01 12.63 20.50
C SER A 389 -18.63 13.28 20.38
N SER A 390 -18.09 13.38 19.16
CA SER A 390 -17.00 14.30 18.87
C SER A 390 -17.58 15.64 18.49
N SER A 391 -17.04 16.69 19.11
CA SER A 391 -17.51 18.07 19.18
C SER A 391 -17.40 18.86 17.88
N LEU A 392 -17.75 18.28 16.73
CA LEU A 392 -17.62 18.92 15.41
C LEU A 392 -18.95 19.15 14.67
N GLU A 393 -20.08 18.67 15.18
CA GLU A 393 -21.40 19.03 14.63
C GLU A 393 -21.85 20.46 15.02
N CYS A 394 -21.10 21.19 15.85
CA CYS A 394 -21.44 22.56 16.25
C CYS A 394 -21.02 23.63 15.21
N MET A 395 -20.21 23.29 14.20
CA MET A 395 -19.74 24.27 13.19
C MET A 395 -20.51 24.24 11.86
N GLU A 396 -21.18 23.14 11.52
CA GLU A 396 -22.00 23.06 10.29
C GLU A 396 -23.34 23.84 10.40
N GLY A 397 -23.80 24.12 11.63
CA GLY A 397 -24.99 24.94 11.89
C GLY A 397 -24.78 26.46 11.71
N LEU A 398 -23.54 26.94 11.71
CA LEU A 398 -23.24 28.38 11.58
C LEU A 398 -23.08 28.81 10.12
N LEU A 399 -22.50 27.96 9.26
CA LEU A 399 -22.28 28.29 7.84
C LEU A 399 -23.57 28.20 7.00
N SER A 400 -24.53 27.38 7.38
CA SER A 400 -25.84 27.31 6.72
C SER A 400 -26.70 28.57 6.95
N ARG A 401 -26.42 29.36 8.00
CA ARG A 401 -27.13 30.62 8.32
C ARG A 401 -26.54 31.87 7.65
N VAL A 402 -25.33 31.80 7.12
CA VAL A 402 -24.70 32.93 6.38
C VAL A 402 -25.11 32.92 4.90
N ALA A 403 -25.41 31.74 4.34
CA ALA A 403 -25.90 31.59 2.97
C ALA A 403 -27.29 32.23 2.73
N SER A 404 -28.07 32.54 3.78
CA SER A 404 -29.37 33.20 3.66
C SER A 404 -29.30 34.73 3.50
N LEU A 405 -28.15 35.37 3.76
CA LEU A 405 -27.99 36.82 3.54
C LEU A 405 -27.64 37.19 2.09
N GLY A 406 -27.13 36.25 1.29
CA GLY A 406 -26.75 36.49 -0.10
C GLY A 406 -27.91 36.62 -1.11
N LYS A 407 -29.16 36.35 -0.69
CA LYS A 407 -30.35 36.35 -1.57
C LYS A 407 -31.03 37.73 -1.72
N LEU A 408 -30.54 38.79 -1.10
CA LEU A 408 -31.15 40.14 -1.19
C LEU A 408 -30.60 41.02 -2.32
N ILE A 409 -29.59 40.58 -3.08
CA ILE A 409 -28.95 41.40 -4.12
C ILE A 409 -28.85 40.64 -5.44
N ARG A 410 -29.98 40.45 -6.14
CA ARG A 410 -29.99 40.41 -7.61
C ARG A 410 -31.41 40.49 -8.17
N GLY A 411 -31.76 41.67 -8.68
CA GLY A 411 -32.98 41.89 -9.44
C GLY A 411 -32.84 41.55 -10.93
N LYS A 412 -33.93 40.99 -11.47
CA LYS A 412 -34.44 41.06 -12.86
C LYS A 412 -33.61 40.47 -14.02
N ARG A 413 -34.07 39.33 -14.57
CA ARG A 413 -34.82 39.21 -15.84
C ARG A 413 -35.25 37.74 -16.16
N SER A 414 -36.56 37.56 -16.41
CA SER A 414 -37.31 36.68 -17.36
C SER A 414 -36.68 35.34 -17.84
N THR A 415 -37.35 34.19 -18.00
CA THR A 415 -38.78 33.79 -18.14
C THR A 415 -38.89 32.25 -18.03
N PHE A 416 -40.06 31.77 -17.58
CA PHE A 416 -40.57 30.40 -17.29
C PHE A 416 -40.61 29.39 -18.48
N PRO A 417 -40.85 28.04 -18.31
CA PRO A 417 -41.92 27.42 -17.49
C PRO A 417 -41.61 26.23 -16.56
N GLU A 418 -42.48 26.10 -15.54
CA GLU A 418 -42.59 25.08 -14.48
C GLU A 418 -42.96 23.67 -14.96
N PRO A 419 -42.74 22.67 -14.08
CA PRO A 419 -43.72 21.61 -13.86
C PRO A 419 -44.25 21.53 -12.41
N VAL A 420 -45.52 21.16 -12.34
CA VAL A 420 -46.48 21.06 -11.22
C VAL A 420 -46.08 19.99 -10.16
N PRO A 421 -46.37 20.19 -8.86
CA PRO A 421 -46.14 19.20 -7.79
C PRO A 421 -47.28 18.17 -7.69
N MET A 422 -46.96 16.92 -7.33
CA MET A 422 -47.97 15.90 -6.99
C MET A 422 -47.76 15.37 -5.56
N ASP A 423 -48.89 15.26 -4.87
CA ASP A 423 -49.08 15.06 -3.44
C ASP A 423 -48.71 13.67 -2.89
N LEU A 424 -48.43 13.65 -1.59
CA LEU A 424 -48.39 12.51 -0.69
C LEU A 424 -49.82 12.13 -0.25
N ILE A 425 -50.33 10.94 -0.57
CA ILE A 425 -51.40 10.25 0.19
C ILE A 425 -51.18 8.72 0.18
N GLU A 426 -51.51 8.13 1.33
CA GLU A 426 -51.38 6.78 1.87
C GLU A 426 -52.00 5.62 1.06
N SER A 427 -51.55 4.39 1.37
CA SER A 427 -52.21 3.13 1.01
C SER A 427 -52.44 2.24 2.24
N PRO A 428 -53.62 1.60 2.42
CA PRO A 428 -54.02 0.90 3.64
C PRO A 428 -53.63 -0.58 3.69
N ALA A 429 -53.85 -1.18 4.87
CA ALA A 429 -53.50 -2.52 5.31
C ALA A 429 -54.57 -3.61 5.06
N HIS A 430 -54.19 -4.86 5.36
CA HIS A 430 -54.99 -6.10 5.63
C HIS A 430 -55.50 -6.89 4.39
N ASP A 431 -55.47 -8.23 4.26
CA ASP A 431 -55.38 -9.37 5.21
C ASP A 431 -54.84 -10.70 4.59
N VAL A 432 -54.53 -11.64 5.50
CA VAL A 432 -53.98 -13.04 5.49
C VAL A 432 -55.03 -14.04 4.89
N PRO A 433 -54.75 -15.29 4.38
CA PRO A 433 -54.01 -16.34 5.11
C PRO A 433 -53.19 -17.44 4.39
N SER A 434 -52.41 -18.12 5.23
CA SER A 434 -51.62 -19.34 5.06
C SER A 434 -52.44 -20.59 4.74
N HIS A 435 -51.90 -21.52 3.95
CA HIS A 435 -52.10 -22.97 4.16
C HIS A 435 -50.97 -23.81 3.54
N ASN A 436 -50.47 -24.78 4.31
CA ASN A 436 -49.59 -25.88 3.93
C ASN A 436 -50.26 -26.81 2.92
N GLU A 437 -49.52 -27.31 1.92
CA GLU A 437 -49.70 -28.67 1.41
C GLU A 437 -48.45 -29.19 0.67
N CYS A 438 -48.18 -30.48 0.87
CA CYS A 438 -47.04 -31.25 0.37
C CYS A 438 -47.51 -32.20 -0.74
N ARG A 439 -46.58 -32.67 -1.60
CA ARG A 439 -46.70 -33.60 -2.76
C ARG A 439 -46.99 -32.88 -4.10
N THR A 440 -46.38 -33.20 -5.25
CA THR A 440 -45.80 -34.45 -5.75
C THR A 440 -44.86 -34.16 -6.94
N SER A 441 -43.93 -35.07 -7.16
CA SER A 441 -43.00 -35.15 -8.29
C SER A 441 -43.66 -35.04 -9.67
N TRP A 442 -43.09 -34.21 -10.56
CA TRP A 442 -43.04 -34.48 -12.00
C TRP A 442 -41.66 -34.11 -12.52
N GLY A 443 -40.91 -35.15 -12.90
CA GLY A 443 -39.60 -35.01 -13.50
C GLY A 443 -39.71 -34.36 -14.88
N ARG A 444 -38.74 -33.50 -15.18
CA ARG A 444 -38.32 -33.25 -16.55
C ARG A 444 -36.80 -33.21 -16.58
N ALA A 445 -36.23 -34.36 -16.96
CA ALA A 445 -34.83 -34.49 -17.29
C ALA A 445 -34.47 -33.50 -18.39
N ARG A 446 -33.47 -32.65 -18.13
CA ARG A 446 -32.65 -32.05 -19.18
C ARG A 446 -31.20 -32.45 -18.93
N THR A 447 -30.75 -33.27 -19.86
CA THR A 447 -29.40 -33.77 -20.09
C THR A 447 -28.40 -32.64 -20.35
N GLY A 448 -27.21 -32.77 -19.76
CA GLY A 448 -25.95 -32.47 -20.43
C GLY A 448 -25.47 -31.02 -20.41
N GLY A 449 -24.55 -30.73 -19.49
CA GLY A 449 -23.72 -29.54 -19.49
C GLY A 449 -23.04 -29.35 -18.14
N ASN A 450 -21.99 -30.13 -17.87
CA ASN A 450 -21.10 -29.90 -16.73
C ASN A 450 -20.35 -28.58 -16.96
N LEU A 451 -20.97 -27.46 -16.55
CA LEU A 451 -20.23 -26.24 -16.29
C LEU A 451 -19.60 -26.41 -14.91
N SER A 452 -18.35 -26.86 -14.88
CA SER A 452 -17.56 -26.89 -13.64
C SER A 452 -17.63 -25.49 -13.05
N VAL A 453 -18.29 -25.36 -11.91
CA VAL A 453 -18.23 -24.15 -11.08
C VAL A 453 -16.75 -23.96 -10.77
N ILE A 454 -16.11 -23.00 -11.44
CA ILE A 454 -14.76 -22.59 -11.08
C ILE A 454 -14.91 -22.05 -9.66
N GLU A 455 -14.42 -22.80 -8.67
CA GLU A 455 -14.24 -22.27 -7.33
C GLU A 455 -13.32 -21.06 -7.46
N ASP A 456 -13.89 -19.87 -7.38
CA ASP A 456 -13.13 -18.63 -7.40
C ASP A 456 -12.34 -18.51 -6.10
N VAL A 457 -11.13 -19.04 -6.14
CA VAL A 457 -10.10 -18.87 -5.11
C VAL A 457 -9.65 -17.40 -5.12
N CYS A 458 -9.69 -16.76 -3.94
CA CYS A 458 -9.19 -15.40 -3.74
C CYS A 458 -7.83 -15.46 -3.02
N TYR A 459 -6.85 -14.72 -3.52
CA TYR A 459 -5.51 -14.67 -2.98
C TYR A 459 -5.29 -13.33 -2.27
N GLU A 460 -4.89 -13.39 -1.01
CA GLU A 460 -4.52 -12.22 -0.21
C GLU A 460 -3.03 -12.36 0.15
N ALA A 461 -2.20 -11.37 -0.19
CA ALA A 461 -0.75 -11.46 -0.05
C ALA A 461 -0.21 -10.24 0.70
N GLN A 462 0.92 -10.39 1.41
CA GLN A 462 1.58 -9.26 2.07
C GLN A 462 2.19 -8.27 1.08
N SER A 463 2.68 -8.77 -0.05
CA SER A 463 3.18 -7.98 -1.18
C SER A 463 2.38 -8.30 -2.45
N PRO A 464 2.02 -7.29 -3.27
CA PRO A 464 1.35 -7.51 -4.55
C PRO A 464 2.20 -8.35 -5.52
N ASP A 465 3.53 -8.34 -5.38
CA ASP A 465 4.43 -9.16 -6.20
C ASP A 465 4.14 -10.65 -6.00
N GLU A 466 3.84 -11.08 -4.76
CA GLU A 466 3.52 -12.47 -4.47
C GLU A 466 2.15 -12.86 -5.01
N ALA A 467 1.16 -11.97 -4.93
CA ALA A 467 -0.16 -12.20 -5.49
C ALA A 467 -0.08 -12.38 -7.01
N ALA A 468 0.61 -11.47 -7.71
CA ALA A 468 0.80 -11.54 -9.15
C ALA A 468 1.46 -12.86 -9.58
N LEU A 469 2.45 -13.33 -8.80
CA LEU A 469 3.11 -14.60 -9.04
C LEU A 469 2.21 -15.82 -8.91
N VAL A 470 1.35 -15.85 -7.89
CA VAL A 470 0.39 -16.95 -7.70
C VAL A 470 -0.70 -16.92 -8.77
N HIS A 471 -1.13 -15.72 -9.20
CA HIS A 471 -2.02 -15.57 -10.35
C HIS A 471 -1.39 -16.05 -11.65
N ALA A 472 -0.10 -15.78 -11.88
CA ALA A 472 0.63 -16.31 -13.01
C ALA A 472 0.71 -17.84 -12.98
N ALA A 473 1.06 -18.44 -11.84
CA ALA A 473 1.06 -19.90 -11.68
C ALA A 473 -0.32 -20.52 -11.96
N LYS A 474 -1.40 -19.87 -11.49
CA LYS A 474 -2.79 -20.28 -11.74
C LYS A 474 -3.14 -20.27 -13.23
N ALA A 475 -2.67 -19.27 -13.98
CA ALA A 475 -2.92 -19.19 -15.44
C ALA A 475 -2.29 -20.35 -16.22
N TYR A 476 -1.19 -20.93 -15.71
CA TYR A 476 -0.56 -22.13 -16.24
C TYR A 476 -1.09 -23.45 -15.63
N GLY A 477 -2.19 -23.38 -14.86
CA GLY A 477 -2.86 -24.56 -14.30
C GLY A 477 -2.38 -24.98 -12.89
N PHE A 478 -1.40 -24.27 -12.31
CA PHE A 478 -0.92 -24.52 -10.95
C PHE A 478 -1.69 -23.67 -9.95
N THR A 479 -2.76 -24.23 -9.37
CA THR A 479 -3.65 -23.49 -8.47
C THR A 479 -3.30 -23.75 -7.02
N LEU A 480 -2.93 -22.69 -6.28
CA LEU A 480 -2.75 -22.77 -4.83
C LEU A 480 -4.13 -22.90 -4.16
N LYS A 481 -4.43 -24.06 -3.58
CA LYS A 481 -5.73 -24.35 -2.96
C LYS A 481 -5.75 -24.05 -1.47
N GLU A 482 -4.66 -24.34 -0.77
CA GLU A 482 -4.56 -24.12 0.67
C GLU A 482 -3.12 -23.80 1.06
N ARG A 483 -2.95 -22.88 2.00
CA ARG A 483 -1.65 -22.59 2.62
C ARG A 483 -1.83 -22.43 4.12
N THR A 484 -1.15 -23.27 4.89
CA THR A 484 -1.01 -23.18 6.34
C THR A 484 0.47 -23.02 6.69
N PRO A 485 0.83 -22.72 7.96
CA PRO A 485 2.23 -22.73 8.39
C PRO A 485 2.91 -24.09 8.23
N ASP A 486 2.14 -25.17 8.27
CA ASP A 486 2.65 -26.56 8.33
C ASP A 486 2.54 -27.29 6.98
N HIS A 487 1.68 -26.84 6.07
CA HIS A 487 1.52 -27.46 4.75
C HIS A 487 1.03 -26.50 3.66
N VAL A 488 1.29 -26.86 2.41
CA VAL A 488 0.81 -26.16 1.21
C VAL A 488 0.16 -27.18 0.27
N ILE A 489 -1.04 -26.89 -0.21
CA ILE A 489 -1.75 -27.73 -1.19
C ILE A 489 -1.81 -27.01 -2.53
N VAL A 490 -1.20 -27.61 -3.54
CA VAL A 490 -1.22 -27.12 -4.93
C VAL A 490 -1.93 -28.12 -5.81
N GLN A 491 -2.87 -27.63 -6.62
CA GLN A 491 -3.49 -28.38 -7.70
C GLN A 491 -2.62 -28.23 -8.96
N LEU A 492 -2.17 -29.35 -9.49
CA LEU A 492 -1.47 -29.43 -10.78
C LEU A 492 -2.48 -29.29 -11.94
N PRO A 493 -2.03 -28.97 -13.16
CA PRO A 493 -2.92 -28.80 -14.32
C PRO A 493 -3.74 -30.06 -14.66
N GLN A 494 -3.21 -31.24 -14.31
CA GLN A 494 -3.88 -32.55 -14.45
C GLN A 494 -5.06 -32.73 -13.48
N GLY A 495 -5.22 -31.83 -12.51
CA GLY A 495 -6.21 -31.91 -11.44
C GLY A 495 -5.71 -32.59 -10.16
N THR A 496 -4.52 -33.21 -10.18
CA THR A 496 -3.89 -33.85 -9.02
C THR A 496 -3.56 -32.82 -7.93
N LEU A 497 -3.93 -33.13 -6.69
CA LEU A 497 -3.62 -32.30 -5.52
C LEU A 497 -2.34 -32.83 -4.85
N LEU A 498 -1.31 -31.99 -4.79
CA LEU A 498 -0.09 -32.27 -4.06
C LEU A 498 -0.08 -31.51 -2.73
N LYS A 499 0.02 -32.24 -1.63
CA LYS A 499 0.19 -31.68 -0.28
C LYS A 499 1.67 -31.71 0.10
N PHE A 500 2.30 -30.54 0.15
CA PHE A 500 3.67 -30.36 0.63
C PHE A 500 3.67 -30.07 2.11
N ASP A 501 4.46 -30.79 2.90
CA ASP A 501 4.67 -30.42 4.30
C ASP A 501 5.73 -29.31 4.37
N VAL A 502 5.40 -28.19 4.98
CA VAL A 502 6.30 -27.05 5.17
C VAL A 502 7.13 -27.31 6.41
N LEU A 503 8.44 -27.44 6.22
CA LEU A 503 9.38 -27.72 7.30
C LEU A 503 9.92 -26.42 7.94
N ASP A 504 10.24 -25.42 7.12
CA ASP A 504 10.63 -24.09 7.60
C ASP A 504 10.43 -23.03 6.50
N VAL A 505 10.24 -21.78 6.91
CA VAL A 505 10.10 -20.61 6.03
C VAL A 505 11.15 -19.58 6.43
N LEU A 506 12.10 -19.33 5.56
CA LEU A 506 13.07 -18.25 5.69
C LEU A 506 12.47 -17.00 5.05
N ALA A 507 11.85 -16.17 5.90
CA ALA A 507 11.18 -14.95 5.50
C ALA A 507 12.10 -14.02 4.68
N PHE A 508 11.48 -13.13 3.91
CA PHE A 508 12.22 -12.12 3.17
C PHE A 508 12.95 -11.19 4.13
N ASP A 509 14.23 -10.96 3.86
CA ASP A 509 15.07 -10.03 4.61
C ASP A 509 15.70 -9.03 3.62
N SER A 510 15.73 -7.74 3.98
CA SER A 510 16.24 -6.68 3.10
C SER A 510 17.75 -6.76 2.85
N THR A 511 18.51 -7.30 3.80
CA THR A 511 19.95 -7.55 3.65
C THR A 511 20.18 -8.75 2.73
N ARG A 512 19.40 -9.82 2.90
CA ARG A 512 19.48 -11.06 2.12
C ARG A 512 18.93 -10.89 0.71
N ARG A 513 17.88 -10.08 0.55
CA ARG A 513 17.11 -9.82 -0.68
C ARG A 513 16.48 -11.07 -1.32
N ARG A 514 16.15 -12.07 -0.51
CA ARG A 514 15.52 -13.33 -0.94
C ARG A 514 14.64 -13.91 0.16
N MET A 515 13.74 -14.80 -0.23
CA MET A 515 12.86 -15.62 0.60
C MET A 515 13.07 -17.09 0.21
N SER A 516 13.07 -17.99 1.19
CA SER A 516 13.19 -19.42 0.94
C SER A 516 12.14 -20.20 1.71
N ILE A 517 11.68 -21.30 1.14
CA ILE A 517 10.79 -22.26 1.79
C ILE A 517 11.38 -23.65 1.67
N ILE A 518 11.40 -24.37 2.79
CA ILE A 518 11.86 -25.76 2.86
C ILE A 518 10.62 -26.63 2.99
N VAL A 519 10.41 -27.51 2.02
CA VAL A 519 9.25 -28.40 1.98
C VAL A 519 9.67 -29.85 1.82
N ARG A 520 8.82 -30.76 2.30
CA ARG A 520 8.93 -32.19 2.02
C ARG A 520 7.98 -32.52 0.87
N HIS A 521 8.54 -33.10 -0.19
CA HIS A 521 7.75 -33.49 -1.36
C HIS A 521 6.88 -34.72 -1.03
N PRO A 522 5.57 -34.72 -1.34
CA PRO A 522 4.66 -35.81 -0.96
C PRO A 522 5.02 -37.17 -1.59
N GLU A 523 5.42 -37.17 -2.86
CA GLU A 523 5.68 -38.42 -3.60
C GLU A 523 7.11 -38.95 -3.43
N THR A 524 8.13 -38.08 -3.58
CA THR A 524 9.54 -38.49 -3.48
C THR A 524 10.04 -38.56 -2.04
N ASN A 525 9.31 -37.95 -1.09
CA ASN A 525 9.72 -37.77 0.30
C ASN A 525 11.07 -37.03 0.48
N GLU A 526 11.54 -36.35 -0.56
CA GLU A 526 12.75 -35.54 -0.53
C GLU A 526 12.48 -34.19 0.13
N ILE A 527 13.48 -33.65 0.83
CA ILE A 527 13.46 -32.28 1.32
C ILE A 527 13.95 -31.37 0.19
N VAL A 528 13.09 -30.46 -0.24
CA VAL A 528 13.38 -29.50 -1.31
C VAL A 528 13.26 -28.09 -0.76
N MET A 529 14.28 -27.28 -1.01
CA MET A 529 14.27 -25.86 -0.71
C MET A 529 14.05 -25.07 -2.00
N TYR A 530 12.99 -24.27 -2.04
CA TYR A 530 12.74 -23.29 -3.09
C TYR A 530 13.10 -21.91 -2.60
N THR A 531 13.89 -21.17 -3.38
CA THR A 531 14.32 -19.81 -3.02
C THR A 531 13.98 -18.84 -4.15
N LYS A 532 13.37 -17.71 -3.80
CA LYS A 532 13.10 -16.58 -4.69
C LYS A 532 13.80 -15.32 -4.19
N GLY A 533 14.26 -14.45 -5.08
CA GLY A 533 14.91 -13.21 -4.66
C GLY A 533 15.49 -12.39 -5.80
N ALA A 534 16.17 -11.30 -5.44
CA ALA A 534 16.85 -10.45 -6.40
C ALA A 534 17.93 -11.23 -7.17
N ASP A 535 18.16 -10.83 -8.42
CA ASP A 535 19.22 -11.33 -9.30
C ASP A 535 20.59 -11.40 -8.60
N SER A 536 21.08 -10.27 -8.12
CA SER A 536 22.34 -10.12 -7.38
C SER A 536 22.44 -11.05 -6.16
N GLY A 537 21.33 -11.23 -5.43
CA GLY A 537 21.31 -12.05 -4.21
C GLY A 537 21.26 -13.56 -4.45
N ILE A 538 20.88 -14.00 -5.65
CA ILE A 538 20.78 -15.41 -6.03
C ILE A 538 21.98 -15.84 -6.88
N MET A 539 22.41 -15.04 -7.85
CA MET A 539 23.44 -15.42 -8.80
C MET A 539 24.79 -15.75 -8.13
N GLU A 540 25.13 -15.07 -7.04
CA GLU A 540 26.33 -15.36 -6.24
C GLU A 540 26.29 -16.70 -5.49
N ARG A 541 25.10 -17.29 -5.31
CA ARG A 541 24.84 -18.51 -4.53
C ARG A 541 24.56 -19.75 -5.37
N LEU A 542 24.55 -19.59 -6.69
CA LEU A 542 24.39 -20.72 -7.58
C LEU A 542 25.55 -21.71 -7.40
N GLN A 543 25.23 -23.00 -7.41
CA GLN A 543 26.23 -24.04 -7.53
C GLN A 543 27.03 -23.72 -8.81
N ASN A 544 28.34 -23.45 -8.69
CA ASN A 544 29.32 -23.05 -9.73
C ASN A 544 29.97 -21.65 -9.58
N SER A 545 30.38 -21.25 -8.38
CA SER A 545 31.39 -20.19 -8.20
C SER A 545 32.76 -20.67 -8.75
N PHE A 546 33.05 -20.38 -10.02
CA PHE A 546 34.38 -20.33 -10.68
C PHE A 546 35.42 -21.47 -10.52
N GLU A 547 35.17 -22.55 -9.77
CA GLU A 547 36.14 -23.60 -9.49
C GLU A 547 35.65 -24.97 -9.99
N ASP A 548 35.76 -25.23 -11.31
CA ASP A 548 36.18 -26.54 -11.88
C ASP A 548 35.86 -26.69 -13.39
N LYS A 549 36.85 -27.17 -14.13
CA LYS A 549 36.86 -27.34 -15.60
C LYS A 549 36.27 -28.69 -16.08
N SER A 550 35.02 -29.00 -15.77
CA SER A 550 34.34 -30.19 -16.36
C SER A 550 33.20 -29.79 -17.31
N HIS A 551 33.13 -30.47 -18.47
CA HIS A 551 32.27 -30.12 -19.62
C HIS A 551 30.76 -30.01 -19.30
N LEU A 552 30.24 -30.77 -18.34
CA LEU A 552 28.82 -30.70 -17.91
C LEU A 552 28.46 -29.37 -17.23
N LYS A 553 29.45 -28.66 -16.66
CA LYS A 553 29.29 -27.37 -15.98
C LYS A 553 29.21 -26.17 -16.95
N SER A 554 29.40 -26.39 -18.25
CA SER A 554 29.29 -25.35 -19.28
C SER A 554 27.84 -24.94 -19.57
N GLU A 555 26.90 -25.89 -19.53
CA GLU A 555 25.49 -25.66 -19.84
C GLU A 555 24.78 -24.85 -18.74
N SER A 556 24.91 -25.26 -17.47
CA SER A 556 24.34 -24.50 -16.35
C SER A 556 24.90 -23.08 -16.23
N ARG A 557 26.19 -22.90 -16.56
CA ARG A 557 26.83 -21.58 -16.60
C ARG A 557 26.29 -20.74 -17.76
N ASN A 558 26.07 -21.34 -18.93
CA ASN A 558 25.46 -20.67 -20.08
C ASN A 558 24.01 -20.24 -19.78
N ILE A 559 23.24 -21.11 -19.12
CA ILE A 559 21.87 -20.80 -18.66
C ILE A 559 21.89 -19.61 -17.70
N ALA A 560 22.78 -19.61 -16.70
CA ALA A 560 22.89 -18.49 -15.76
C ALA A 560 23.30 -17.18 -16.47
N TYR A 561 24.23 -17.25 -17.43
CA TYR A 561 24.66 -16.09 -18.21
C TYR A 561 23.52 -15.51 -19.06
N LYS A 562 22.80 -16.35 -19.82
CA LYS A 562 21.63 -15.93 -20.61
C LYS A 562 20.53 -15.36 -19.72
N THR A 563 20.24 -16.03 -18.62
CA THR A 563 19.25 -15.57 -17.65
C THR A 563 19.63 -14.20 -17.09
N GLN A 564 20.89 -13.98 -16.71
CA GLN A 564 21.34 -12.65 -16.24
C GLN A 564 21.20 -11.59 -17.33
N GLN A 565 21.55 -11.92 -18.59
CA GLN A 565 21.40 -11.00 -19.72
C GLN A 565 19.93 -10.60 -19.90
N ASP A 566 19.00 -11.56 -19.87
CA ASP A 566 17.56 -11.30 -19.96
C ASP A 566 17.09 -10.41 -18.80
N LEU A 567 17.52 -10.71 -17.57
CA LEU A 567 17.17 -9.93 -16.38
C LEU A 567 17.71 -8.50 -16.44
N ASP A 568 18.91 -8.30 -16.99
CA ASP A 568 19.51 -6.98 -17.20
C ASP A 568 18.78 -6.17 -18.29
N MET A 569 18.35 -6.83 -19.37
CA MET A 569 17.52 -6.20 -20.41
C MET A 569 16.19 -5.76 -19.81
N TYR A 570 15.55 -6.67 -19.08
CA TYR A 570 14.37 -6.31 -18.34
C TYR A 570 14.66 -5.14 -17.40
N ALA A 571 15.84 -5.15 -16.75
CA ALA A 571 16.45 -4.11 -15.90
C ALA A 571 16.05 -2.72 -16.36
N ARG A 572 16.48 -2.49 -17.60
CA ARG A 572 16.42 -1.25 -18.35
C ARG A 572 14.99 -0.86 -18.71
N ASP A 573 14.11 -1.83 -18.90
CA ASP A 573 12.68 -1.61 -19.18
C ASP A 573 11.86 -1.22 -17.93
N GLY A 574 12.48 -1.08 -16.75
CA GLY A 574 11.85 -0.49 -15.55
C GLY A 574 10.86 -1.38 -14.77
N LEU A 575 10.66 -2.61 -15.20
CA LEU A 575 9.84 -3.64 -14.56
C LEU A 575 10.42 -4.10 -13.16
N ARG A 576 9.99 -5.19 -12.49
CA ARG A 576 10.72 -5.79 -11.31
C ARG A 576 11.27 -7.22 -11.50
N THR A 577 12.57 -7.47 -11.36
CA THR A 577 13.18 -8.81 -11.54
C THR A 577 13.29 -9.66 -10.28
N LEU A 578 13.04 -10.95 -10.44
CA LEU A 578 13.25 -11.97 -9.42
C LEU A 578 13.74 -13.28 -10.06
N CYS A 579 14.68 -13.95 -9.40
CA CYS A 579 15.17 -15.28 -9.75
C CYS A 579 14.53 -16.34 -8.87
N PHE A 580 14.37 -17.55 -9.41
CA PHE A 580 13.93 -18.74 -8.69
C PHE A 580 14.96 -19.85 -8.78
N THR A 581 15.19 -20.50 -7.65
CA THR A 581 16.11 -21.63 -7.54
C THR A 581 15.51 -22.75 -6.73
N ARG A 582 16.06 -23.95 -6.95
CA ARG A 582 15.77 -25.16 -6.21
C ARG A 582 17.06 -25.72 -5.63
N LYS A 583 16.97 -26.35 -4.46
CA LYS A 583 18.03 -27.17 -3.90
C LYS A 583 17.41 -28.39 -3.23
N VAL A 584 17.92 -29.58 -3.55
CA VAL A 584 17.57 -30.80 -2.81
C VAL A 584 18.50 -30.91 -1.61
N VAL A 585 17.92 -31.14 -0.44
CA VAL A 585 18.61 -31.14 0.85
C VAL A 585 18.55 -32.55 1.43
N SER A 586 19.69 -33.07 1.89
CA SER A 586 19.70 -34.37 2.57
C SER A 586 19.08 -34.27 3.97
N GLU A 587 18.42 -35.35 4.39
CA GLU A 587 17.78 -35.43 5.71
C GLU A 587 18.78 -35.12 6.86
N GLN A 588 20.03 -35.58 6.75
CA GLN A 588 21.07 -35.29 7.74
C GLN A 588 21.47 -33.81 7.76
N ALA A 589 21.63 -33.19 6.59
CA ALA A 589 21.97 -31.77 6.51
C ALA A 589 20.85 -30.90 7.09
N TYR A 590 19.60 -31.23 6.80
CA TYR A 590 18.45 -30.54 7.36
C TYR A 590 18.38 -30.67 8.89
N ARG A 591 18.59 -31.87 9.45
CA ARG A 591 18.60 -32.07 10.92
C ARG A 591 19.68 -31.28 11.62
N ASN A 592 20.90 -31.27 11.07
CA ASN A 592 22.01 -30.49 11.62
C ASN A 592 21.70 -28.98 11.58
N TRP A 593 21.15 -28.51 10.46
CA TRP A 593 20.72 -27.13 10.30
C TRP A 593 19.61 -26.73 11.27
N LEU A 594 18.62 -27.60 11.47
CA LEU A 594 17.48 -27.35 12.36
C LEU A 594 17.93 -27.11 13.81
N VAL A 595 18.95 -27.84 14.29
CA VAL A 595 19.52 -27.62 15.62
C VAL A 595 20.12 -26.21 15.74
N MET A 596 20.96 -25.82 14.78
CA MET A 596 21.54 -24.46 14.75
C MET A 596 20.46 -23.39 14.65
N ARG A 597 19.41 -23.62 13.84
CA ARG A 597 18.28 -22.71 13.66
C ARG A 597 17.49 -22.54 14.96
N GLN A 598 17.23 -23.62 15.70
CA GLN A 598 16.53 -23.57 16.98
C GLN A 598 17.31 -22.83 18.07
N GLU A 599 18.63 -22.99 18.09
CA GLU A 599 19.51 -22.24 18.97
C GLU A 599 19.46 -20.74 18.65
N ALA A 600 19.58 -20.37 17.37
CA ALA A 600 19.47 -19.00 16.90
C ALA A 600 18.10 -18.36 17.24
N MET A 601 17.00 -19.10 17.05
CA MET A 601 15.66 -18.60 17.40
C MET A 601 15.50 -18.33 18.89
N SER A 602 16.18 -19.10 19.74
CA SER A 602 16.07 -19.00 21.21
C SER A 602 16.96 -17.91 21.82
N ALA A 603 17.82 -17.28 21.02
CA ALA A 603 18.64 -16.15 21.45
C ALA A 603 17.80 -14.89 21.66
N ILE A 604 18.18 -14.05 22.63
CA ILE A 604 17.62 -12.69 22.78
C ILE A 604 18.53 -11.68 22.08
N GLU A 605 19.82 -11.71 22.41
CA GLU A 605 20.82 -10.80 21.83
C GLU A 605 21.32 -11.36 20.50
N ARG A 606 21.53 -10.48 19.51
CA ARG A 606 22.03 -10.83 18.16
C ARG A 606 21.23 -11.93 17.45
N LYS A 607 19.96 -12.14 17.81
CA LYS A 607 19.07 -13.14 17.20
C LYS A 607 18.98 -12.97 15.68
N GLU A 608 18.78 -11.75 15.19
CA GLU A 608 18.70 -11.46 13.75
C GLU A 608 19.97 -11.89 12.99
N GLU A 609 21.15 -11.62 13.56
CA GLU A 609 22.43 -12.01 12.97
C GLU A 609 22.61 -13.53 12.93
N LEU A 610 22.32 -14.22 14.05
CA LEU A 610 22.37 -15.69 14.12
C LEU A 610 21.36 -16.35 13.15
N LEU A 611 20.17 -15.76 13.02
CA LEU A 611 19.17 -16.22 12.06
C LEU A 611 19.62 -15.97 10.62
N MET A 612 20.34 -14.87 10.36
CA MET A 612 20.91 -14.57 9.04
C MET A 612 22.04 -15.55 8.68
N ASP A 613 22.90 -15.90 9.63
CA ASP A 613 23.99 -16.86 9.45
C ASP A 613 23.43 -18.26 9.14
N THR A 614 22.42 -18.71 9.89
CA THR A 614 21.77 -20.00 9.65
C THR A 614 21.06 -20.05 8.29
N ALA A 615 20.41 -18.97 7.85
CA ALA A 615 19.82 -18.90 6.52
C ALA A 615 20.88 -18.94 5.41
N THR A 616 21.95 -18.15 5.56
CA THR A 616 23.06 -18.08 4.61
C THR A 616 23.78 -19.43 4.48
N TYR A 617 23.95 -20.16 5.57
CA TYR A 617 24.51 -21.53 5.55
C TYR A 617 23.67 -22.46 4.65
N MET A 618 22.34 -22.38 4.76
CA MET A 618 21.43 -23.25 4.01
C MET A 618 21.36 -22.89 2.52
N GLU A 619 21.50 -21.61 2.21
CA GLU A 619 21.27 -21.00 0.88
C GLU A 619 22.52 -20.90 0.01
N ASN A 620 23.42 -21.89 0.12
CA ASN A 620 24.54 -22.04 -0.81
C ASN A 620 24.32 -23.22 -1.75
N ASN A 621 24.99 -23.21 -2.91
CA ASN A 621 24.91 -24.27 -3.93
C ASN A 621 23.49 -24.47 -4.46
N LEU A 622 22.85 -23.38 -4.89
CA LEU A 622 21.50 -23.39 -5.44
C LEU A 622 21.51 -23.77 -6.94
N THR A 623 20.46 -24.42 -7.42
CA THR A 623 20.25 -24.70 -8.84
C THR A 623 19.23 -23.71 -9.42
N LEU A 624 19.60 -22.97 -10.47
CA LEU A 624 18.73 -22.00 -11.13
C LEU A 624 17.62 -22.71 -11.90
N LEU A 625 16.35 -22.34 -11.65
CA LEU A 625 15.20 -22.80 -12.44
C LEU A 625 14.86 -21.80 -13.55
N GLY A 626 14.93 -20.51 -13.23
CA GLY A 626 14.62 -19.42 -14.14
C GLY A 626 14.49 -18.09 -13.41
N GLY A 627 14.20 -17.04 -14.16
CA GLY A 627 13.87 -15.71 -13.67
C GLY A 627 12.55 -15.23 -14.24
N HIS A 628 11.89 -14.30 -13.56
CA HIS A 628 10.69 -13.67 -14.08
C HIS A 628 10.65 -12.21 -13.68
N ARG A 629 9.65 -11.53 -14.24
CA ARG A 629 9.43 -10.13 -13.98
C ARG A 629 7.96 -9.72 -14.04
N ASN A 630 7.58 -8.95 -13.02
CA ASN A 630 6.28 -8.30 -12.83
C ASN A 630 6.35 -6.80 -13.08
#